data_AF-A0A952NZ03-F1
#
_entry.id   AF-A0A952NZ03-F1
#
_cell.length_a   1.000
_cell.length_b   1.000
_cell.length_c   1.000
_cell.angle_alpha   90.00
_cell.angle_beta   90.00
_cell.angle_gamma   90.00
#
_symmetry.space_group_name_H-M   'P 1'
#
loop_
_entity.id
_entity.type
_entity.pdbx_description
1 polymer ?
#
loop_
_entity_poly.entity_id
_entity_poly.type
_entity_poly.pdbx_seq_one_letter_code
_entity_poly.pdbx_strand_id
1 'polypeptide(L)'
;MSANVRQEGWITMSGNMFTIEEGLEPKSYRVKLRIPDEVRFVERTDRRTLVKKRFWIDSREITDGEVVSGESYEYAFFRTPTENLASTTVHVPMDIVVESTIAHDKIEMTKPIRRLYLGPNAVIQTGSANFEMRAERLLAEPGARIETFAKGASGSQSGGQVRLFIWKGIGDLRIELRGQHGLNGAAGPAHGGRAADGAAAGTQRANHCKHMAGGGPGANGAIGNAGGAGGHGGSTGSFEIEATDNSEFKVQAVFEPGQGGAGGEGGPGQPGGHGGAGESRTVIWRERGMGPDFHGIPMVHRDECPRGPNGPAGHAGPPGARGQDGVPGGTGFFCLKVRGVCVE
;
A
#
# COMPACT_ATOMS: atom_id res chain seq x y z
N MET A 1 29.43 -22.04 -3.63
CA MET A 1 28.99 -23.42 -3.35
C MET A 1 28.13 -23.84 -4.53
N SER A 2 28.64 -24.73 -5.38
CA SER A 2 27.95 -25.22 -6.57
C SER A 2 26.87 -26.23 -6.17
N ALA A 3 25.60 -25.88 -6.40
CA ALA A 3 24.50 -26.81 -6.21
C ALA A 3 24.69 -28.02 -7.14
N ASN A 4 24.73 -29.21 -6.55
CA ASN A 4 24.65 -30.48 -7.27
C ASN A 4 23.25 -30.60 -7.88
N VAL A 5 23.08 -30.09 -9.10
CA VAL A 5 21.88 -30.34 -9.90
C VAL A 5 21.93 -31.81 -10.31
N ARG A 6 21.23 -32.67 -9.57
CA ARG A 6 20.99 -34.06 -10.00
C ARG A 6 20.27 -34.01 -11.34
N GLN A 7 20.88 -34.60 -12.36
CA GLN A 7 20.27 -34.83 -13.68
C GLN A 7 19.08 -35.80 -13.53
N GLU A 8 17.90 -35.27 -13.21
CA GLU A 8 16.65 -35.96 -13.52
C GLU A 8 16.47 -35.95 -15.04
N GLY A 9 16.11 -37.09 -15.62
CA GLY A 9 16.01 -37.27 -17.07
C GLY A 9 15.13 -36.21 -17.75
N TRP A 10 15.55 -35.80 -18.95
CA TRP A 10 14.83 -34.86 -19.82
C TRP A 10 13.34 -35.23 -19.90
N ILE A 11 12.45 -34.30 -19.54
CA ILE A 11 11.03 -34.52 -19.79
C ILE A 11 10.79 -34.25 -21.27
N THR A 12 10.50 -35.31 -22.01
CA THR A 12 10.24 -35.24 -23.45
C THR A 12 8.75 -35.11 -23.71
N MET A 13 8.35 -33.97 -24.27
CA MET A 13 7.02 -33.84 -24.89
C MET A 13 7.14 -34.22 -26.36
N SER A 14 6.48 -35.29 -26.77
CA SER A 14 6.58 -35.81 -28.14
C SER A 14 5.29 -35.62 -28.91
N GLY A 15 5.41 -35.13 -30.14
CA GLY A 15 4.41 -35.29 -31.18
C GLY A 15 4.85 -36.33 -32.22
N ASN A 16 4.03 -36.54 -33.24
CA ASN A 16 4.36 -37.50 -34.31
C ASN A 16 5.68 -37.16 -35.02
N MET A 17 5.96 -35.86 -35.21
CA MET A 17 7.11 -35.36 -35.97
C MET A 17 8.13 -34.60 -35.12
N PHE A 18 7.94 -34.48 -33.81
CA PHE A 18 8.84 -33.71 -32.96
C PHE A 18 8.97 -34.26 -31.55
N THR A 19 10.04 -33.88 -30.87
CA THR A 19 10.23 -34.03 -29.43
C THR A 19 10.80 -32.74 -28.88
N ILE A 20 10.19 -32.21 -27.81
CA ILE A 20 10.72 -31.04 -27.09
C ILE A 20 11.61 -31.57 -25.97
N GLU A 21 12.85 -31.08 -25.92
CA GLU A 21 13.81 -31.34 -24.86
C GLU A 21 13.97 -30.09 -23.99
N GLU A 22 13.75 -30.26 -22.68
CA GLU A 22 13.92 -29.22 -21.66
C GLU A 22 15.38 -29.09 -21.26
N GLY A 23 16.02 -27.95 -21.55
CA GLY A 23 17.37 -27.65 -21.09
C GLY A 23 17.49 -27.56 -19.56
N LEU A 24 18.74 -27.63 -19.08
CA LEU A 24 19.08 -27.48 -17.66
C LEU A 24 18.78 -26.07 -17.14
N GLU A 25 18.93 -25.05 -17.99
CA GLU A 25 18.63 -23.67 -17.64
C GLU A 25 17.14 -23.34 -17.87
N PRO A 26 16.53 -22.49 -17.02
CA PRO A 26 15.18 -22.00 -17.26
C PRO A 26 15.03 -21.37 -18.65
N LYS A 27 13.86 -21.51 -19.29
CA LYS A 27 13.57 -21.06 -20.66
C LYS A 27 14.41 -21.73 -21.77
N SER A 28 15.34 -22.62 -21.44
CA SER A 28 16.11 -23.36 -22.43
C SER A 28 15.29 -24.55 -22.94
N TYR A 29 14.94 -24.53 -24.22
CA TYR A 29 14.21 -25.60 -24.89
C TYR A 29 14.87 -25.90 -26.23
N ARG A 30 14.76 -27.15 -26.66
CA ARG A 30 15.16 -27.59 -28.01
C ARG A 30 14.04 -28.39 -28.63
N VAL A 31 13.79 -28.20 -29.91
CA VAL A 31 12.84 -29.02 -30.66
C VAL A 31 13.63 -29.93 -31.59
N LYS A 32 13.58 -31.23 -31.30
CA LYS A 32 14.09 -32.27 -32.20
C LYS A 32 13.00 -32.66 -33.16
N LEU A 33 13.24 -32.48 -34.46
CA LEU A 33 12.30 -32.82 -35.52
C LEU A 33 12.72 -34.12 -36.17
N ARG A 34 11.75 -35.03 -36.34
CA ARG A 34 11.89 -36.26 -37.12
C ARG A 34 11.59 -35.92 -38.57
N ILE A 35 12.58 -36.03 -39.44
CA ILE A 35 12.45 -35.63 -40.85
C ILE A 35 11.90 -36.80 -41.67
N PRO A 36 10.73 -36.65 -42.32
CA PRO A 36 10.24 -37.62 -43.28
C PRO A 36 11.22 -37.83 -44.43
N ASP A 37 11.13 -39.00 -45.07
CA ASP A 37 11.88 -39.25 -46.29
C ASP A 37 11.50 -38.19 -47.36
N GLU A 38 12.47 -37.88 -48.23
CA GLU A 38 12.34 -36.95 -49.36
C GLU A 38 12.28 -35.45 -49.02
N VAL A 39 12.20 -35.08 -47.73
CA VAL A 39 12.29 -33.67 -47.30
C VAL A 39 13.71 -33.13 -47.58
N ARG A 40 13.77 -31.95 -48.20
CA ARG A 40 15.04 -31.25 -48.52
C ARG A 40 15.31 -30.07 -47.59
N PHE A 41 14.26 -29.40 -47.12
CA PHE A 41 14.38 -28.33 -46.14
C PHE A 41 13.12 -28.24 -45.27
N VAL A 42 13.29 -27.71 -44.07
CA VAL A 42 12.20 -27.37 -43.15
C VAL A 42 12.16 -25.86 -43.01
N GLU A 43 10.95 -25.29 -43.08
CA GLU A 43 10.71 -23.88 -42.81
C GLU A 43 9.95 -23.76 -41.48
N ARG A 44 10.59 -23.10 -40.51
CA ARG A 44 9.95 -22.71 -39.24
C ARG A 44 9.36 -21.32 -39.39
N THR A 45 8.10 -21.17 -39.04
CA THR A 45 7.44 -19.87 -38.89
C THR A 45 7.11 -19.64 -37.42
N ASP A 46 7.62 -18.56 -36.83
CA ASP A 46 7.16 -18.07 -35.54
C ASP A 46 5.73 -17.53 -35.70
N ARG A 47 4.75 -18.11 -35.00
CA ARG A 47 3.34 -17.74 -35.20
C ARG A 47 2.99 -16.35 -34.66
N ARG A 48 3.81 -15.78 -33.77
CA ARG A 48 3.62 -14.45 -33.21
C ARG A 48 4.22 -13.37 -34.10
N THR A 49 5.46 -13.57 -34.54
CA THR A 49 6.22 -12.56 -35.31
C THR A 49 6.13 -12.77 -36.81
N LEU A 50 5.65 -13.94 -37.26
CA LEU A 50 5.65 -14.41 -38.65
C LEU A 50 7.05 -14.50 -39.28
N VAL A 51 8.10 -14.42 -38.46
CA VAL A 51 9.48 -14.58 -38.92
C VAL A 51 9.71 -16.03 -39.34
N LYS A 52 10.27 -16.19 -40.54
CA LYS A 52 10.58 -17.48 -41.14
C LYS A 52 12.07 -17.79 -41.04
N LYS A 53 12.39 -19.02 -40.70
CA LYS A 53 13.75 -19.57 -40.71
C LYS A 53 13.78 -20.88 -41.47
N ARG A 54 14.75 -21.04 -42.38
CA ARG A 54 14.92 -22.25 -43.18
C ARG A 54 16.09 -23.08 -42.68
N PHE A 55 15.86 -24.38 -42.54
CA PHE A 55 16.84 -25.38 -42.19
C PHE A 55 17.01 -26.34 -43.37
N TRP A 56 18.21 -26.38 -43.95
CA TRP A 56 18.53 -27.36 -45.00
C TRP A 56 18.86 -28.70 -44.36
N ILE A 57 18.30 -29.78 -44.91
CA ILE A 57 18.41 -31.11 -44.30
C ILE A 57 19.65 -31.84 -44.83
N ASP A 58 20.54 -32.18 -43.91
CA ASP A 58 21.71 -33.03 -44.13
C ASP A 58 21.62 -34.37 -43.37
N SER A 59 20.62 -34.53 -42.50
CA SER A 59 20.43 -35.65 -41.59
C SER A 59 18.93 -35.90 -41.32
N ARG A 60 18.55 -37.10 -40.87
CA ARG A 60 17.14 -37.45 -40.59
C ARG A 60 16.56 -36.81 -39.31
N GLU A 61 17.37 -36.08 -38.57
CA GLU A 61 16.96 -35.39 -37.35
C GLU A 61 17.61 -34.00 -37.35
N ILE A 62 16.80 -32.96 -37.09
CA ILE A 62 17.32 -31.62 -36.85
C ILE A 62 16.93 -31.16 -35.47
N THR A 63 17.82 -30.41 -34.82
CA THR A 63 17.57 -29.80 -33.52
C THR A 63 17.47 -28.30 -33.70
N ASP A 64 16.31 -27.72 -33.37
CA ASP A 64 16.12 -26.28 -33.29
C ASP A 64 16.27 -25.83 -31.84
N GLY A 65 17.39 -25.18 -31.53
CA GLY A 65 17.67 -24.59 -30.22
C GLY A 65 17.31 -23.11 -30.09
N GLU A 66 16.76 -22.50 -31.14
CA GLU A 66 16.37 -21.08 -31.14
C GLU A 66 14.87 -20.89 -30.88
N VAL A 67 14.26 -21.83 -30.17
CA VAL A 67 12.87 -21.73 -29.76
C VAL A 67 12.76 -20.99 -28.43
N VAL A 68 11.71 -20.20 -28.29
CA VAL A 68 11.45 -19.38 -27.11
C VAL A 68 10.32 -20.02 -26.30
N SER A 69 10.50 -20.07 -24.99
CA SER A 69 9.51 -20.57 -24.05
C SER A 69 8.18 -19.80 -24.16
N GLY A 70 7.06 -20.51 -24.16
CA GLY A 70 5.70 -19.95 -24.26
C GLY A 70 5.26 -19.53 -25.67
N GLU A 71 6.15 -19.66 -26.66
CA GLU A 71 5.87 -19.37 -28.07
C GLU A 71 5.40 -20.61 -28.83
N SER A 72 4.84 -20.36 -30.01
CA SER A 72 4.35 -21.42 -30.90
C SER A 72 4.96 -21.27 -32.28
N TYR A 73 5.40 -22.41 -32.82
CA TYR A 73 6.09 -22.48 -34.11
C TYR A 73 5.37 -23.44 -35.03
N GLU A 74 5.24 -23.05 -36.29
CA GLU A 74 4.82 -23.96 -37.36
C GLU A 74 6.06 -24.43 -38.12
N TYR A 75 6.25 -25.73 -38.20
CA TYR A 75 7.29 -26.35 -39.02
C TYR A 75 6.63 -26.99 -40.23
N ALA A 76 7.00 -26.51 -41.42
CA ALA A 76 6.56 -27.06 -42.70
C ALA A 76 7.73 -27.75 -43.42
N PHE A 77 7.48 -28.94 -43.94
CA PHE A 77 8.48 -29.85 -44.47
C PHE A 77 8.37 -29.91 -45.99
N PHE A 78 9.42 -29.52 -46.71
CA PHE A 78 9.36 -29.32 -48.15
C PHE A 78 10.32 -30.24 -48.91
N ARG A 79 9.83 -30.80 -50.02
CA ARG A 79 10.68 -31.49 -51.01
C ARG A 79 11.29 -30.49 -51.99
N THR A 80 10.48 -29.55 -52.46
CA THR A 80 10.86 -28.46 -53.37
C THR A 80 10.31 -27.13 -52.82
N PRO A 81 10.77 -25.96 -53.32
CA PRO A 81 10.28 -24.66 -52.85
C PRO A 81 8.75 -24.46 -52.88
N THR A 82 8.01 -25.25 -53.65
CA THR A 82 6.56 -25.15 -53.82
C THR A 82 5.79 -26.37 -53.32
N GLU A 83 6.46 -27.45 -52.94
CA GLU A 83 5.84 -28.72 -52.56
C GLU A 83 6.01 -28.96 -51.05
N ASN A 84 4.97 -28.63 -50.28
CA ASN A 84 4.87 -28.93 -48.86
C ASN A 84 4.35 -30.36 -48.68
N LEU A 85 5.14 -31.21 -48.03
CA LEU A 85 4.79 -32.61 -47.75
C LEU A 85 3.99 -32.76 -46.45
N ALA A 86 4.27 -31.93 -45.45
CA ALA A 86 3.64 -32.00 -44.14
C ALA A 86 3.86 -30.70 -43.35
N SER A 87 3.01 -30.45 -42.35
CA SER A 87 3.30 -29.44 -41.33
C SER A 87 2.94 -29.92 -39.93
N THR A 88 3.59 -29.36 -38.92
CA THR A 88 3.24 -29.55 -37.52
C THR A 88 3.37 -28.25 -36.76
N THR A 89 2.48 -28.05 -35.80
CA THR A 89 2.58 -26.94 -34.85
C THR A 89 3.20 -27.46 -33.56
N VAL A 90 4.24 -26.79 -33.10
CA VAL A 90 4.91 -27.05 -31.83
C VAL A 90 4.60 -25.90 -30.89
N HIS A 91 4.00 -26.23 -29.74
CA HIS A 91 3.78 -25.30 -28.65
C HIS A 91 4.88 -25.51 -27.61
N VAL A 92 5.76 -24.52 -27.47
CA VAL A 92 6.86 -24.61 -26.51
C VAL A 92 6.32 -24.26 -25.13
N PRO A 93 6.58 -25.10 -24.11
CA PRO A 93 6.08 -24.84 -22.76
C PRO A 93 6.54 -23.48 -22.23
N MET A 94 5.69 -22.86 -21.40
CA MET A 94 5.94 -21.54 -20.85
C MET A 94 6.64 -21.63 -19.50
N ASP A 95 7.78 -20.97 -19.37
CA ASP A 95 8.50 -20.78 -18.14
C ASP A 95 8.43 -19.31 -17.73
N ILE A 96 8.18 -19.09 -16.45
CA ILE A 96 8.29 -17.79 -15.82
C ILE A 96 9.53 -17.80 -14.95
N VAL A 97 10.39 -16.80 -15.15
CA VAL A 97 11.65 -16.65 -14.42
C VAL A 97 11.62 -15.29 -13.76
N VAL A 98 11.69 -15.29 -12.43
CA VAL A 98 11.73 -14.08 -11.60
C VAL A 98 13.08 -14.04 -10.92
N GLU A 99 13.92 -13.08 -11.28
CA GLU A 99 15.29 -12.93 -10.74
C GLU A 99 15.40 -11.79 -9.71
N SER A 100 14.40 -10.93 -9.64
CA SER A 100 14.37 -9.74 -8.79
C SER A 100 12.97 -9.50 -8.25
N THR A 101 12.74 -8.33 -7.65
CA THR A 101 11.39 -7.91 -7.29
C THR A 101 10.55 -7.61 -8.53
N ILE A 102 9.36 -8.21 -8.62
CA ILE A 102 8.37 -7.96 -9.66
C ILE A 102 6.98 -7.84 -9.02
N ALA A 103 6.16 -6.92 -9.54
CA ALA A 103 4.75 -6.84 -9.18
C ALA A 103 3.97 -7.96 -9.91
N HIS A 104 2.98 -8.55 -9.24
CA HIS A 104 2.25 -9.70 -9.76
C HIS A 104 1.52 -9.42 -11.09
N ASP A 105 1.05 -8.19 -11.29
CA ASP A 105 0.34 -7.74 -12.49
C ASP A 105 1.22 -7.72 -13.74
N LYS A 106 2.55 -7.78 -13.56
CA LYS A 106 3.53 -7.92 -14.64
C LYS A 106 3.82 -9.37 -15.00
N ILE A 107 3.27 -10.33 -14.28
CA ILE A 107 3.43 -11.76 -14.55
C ILE A 107 2.26 -12.21 -15.42
N GLU A 108 2.55 -12.61 -16.67
CA GLU A 108 1.52 -13.14 -17.56
C GLU A 108 1.10 -14.55 -17.12
N MET A 109 -0.08 -14.67 -16.53
CA MET A 109 -0.65 -15.93 -16.03
C MET A 109 -1.77 -16.49 -16.89
N THR A 110 -1.95 -15.94 -18.10
CA THR A 110 -3.05 -16.29 -19.02
C THR A 110 -2.89 -17.67 -19.65
N LYS A 111 -1.69 -18.25 -19.62
CA LYS A 111 -1.35 -19.56 -20.17
C LYS A 111 -0.93 -20.52 -19.06
N PRO A 112 -1.14 -21.84 -19.24
CA PRO A 112 -0.59 -22.83 -18.34
C PRO A 112 0.95 -22.69 -18.25
N ILE A 113 1.45 -22.53 -17.03
CA ILE A 113 2.88 -22.37 -16.78
C ILE A 113 3.47 -23.75 -16.53
N ARG A 114 4.55 -24.06 -17.23
CA ARG A 114 5.32 -25.28 -17.03
C ARG A 114 6.20 -25.13 -15.80
N ARG A 115 7.10 -24.13 -15.78
CA ARG A 115 8.02 -23.88 -14.67
C ARG A 115 7.91 -22.44 -14.18
N LEU A 116 7.70 -22.25 -12.88
CA LEU A 116 7.97 -20.98 -12.22
C LEU A 116 9.31 -21.11 -11.48
N TYR A 117 10.32 -20.38 -11.96
CA TYR A 117 11.62 -20.27 -11.33
C TYR A 117 11.74 -18.94 -10.60
N LEU A 118 11.96 -19.00 -9.29
CA LEU A 118 12.27 -17.87 -8.44
C LEU A 118 13.75 -17.94 -8.10
N GLY A 119 14.53 -17.02 -8.67
CA GLY A 119 15.96 -16.91 -8.42
C GLY A 119 16.29 -16.46 -6.99
N PRO A 120 17.58 -16.39 -6.63
CA PRO A 120 18.00 -16.03 -5.29
C PRO A 120 17.45 -14.66 -4.88
N ASN A 121 16.78 -14.58 -3.73
CA ASN A 121 16.12 -13.37 -3.22
C ASN A 121 15.03 -12.77 -4.14
N ALA A 122 14.52 -13.51 -5.12
CA ALA A 122 13.43 -13.07 -5.98
C ALA A 122 12.17 -12.76 -5.15
N VAL A 123 11.41 -11.74 -5.56
CA VAL A 123 10.23 -11.28 -4.82
C VAL A 123 9.07 -11.08 -5.78
N ILE A 124 7.96 -11.76 -5.54
CA ILE A 124 6.69 -11.44 -6.19
C ILE A 124 5.85 -10.60 -5.22
N GLN A 125 5.52 -9.37 -5.59
CA GLN A 125 4.70 -8.46 -4.78
C GLN A 125 3.24 -8.44 -5.25
N THR A 126 2.31 -8.81 -4.37
CA THR A 126 0.88 -8.91 -4.74
C THR A 126 0.08 -7.63 -4.46
N GLY A 127 0.47 -6.81 -3.49
CA GLY A 127 -0.16 -5.51 -3.23
C GLY A 127 -1.65 -5.59 -2.89
N SER A 128 -2.05 -6.51 -2.00
CA SER A 128 -3.44 -6.90 -1.66
C SER A 128 -4.22 -7.68 -2.71
N ALA A 129 -3.69 -7.83 -3.94
CA ALA A 129 -4.40 -8.57 -4.96
C ALA A 129 -4.43 -10.07 -4.65
N ASN A 130 -5.46 -10.73 -5.16
CA ASN A 130 -5.52 -12.19 -5.17
C ASN A 130 -4.53 -12.71 -6.20
N PHE A 131 -3.56 -13.48 -5.73
CA PHE A 131 -2.53 -14.11 -6.54
C PHE A 131 -2.80 -15.60 -6.63
N GLU A 132 -3.19 -16.06 -7.82
CA GLU A 132 -3.35 -17.49 -8.11
C GLU A 132 -2.32 -17.92 -9.15
N MET A 133 -1.51 -18.93 -8.81
CA MET A 133 -0.49 -19.49 -9.69
C MET A 133 -0.76 -20.97 -9.91
N ARG A 134 -0.76 -21.39 -11.18
CA ARG A 134 -0.85 -22.79 -11.59
C ARG A 134 0.40 -23.13 -12.39
N ALA A 135 1.26 -23.99 -11.85
CA ALA A 135 2.49 -24.40 -12.50
C ALA A 135 2.73 -25.90 -12.36
N GLU A 136 3.33 -26.55 -13.35
CA GLU A 136 3.75 -27.94 -13.15
C GLU A 136 4.92 -28.04 -12.18
N ARG A 137 5.92 -27.16 -12.31
CA ARG A 137 7.07 -27.11 -11.40
C ARG A 137 7.24 -25.72 -10.82
N LEU A 138 7.49 -25.65 -9.52
CA LEU A 138 7.94 -24.45 -8.85
C LEU A 138 9.32 -24.68 -8.25
N LEU A 139 10.28 -23.87 -8.67
CA LEU A 139 11.66 -23.91 -8.21
C LEU A 139 11.95 -22.62 -7.46
N ALA A 140 12.23 -22.71 -6.16
CA ALA A 140 12.50 -21.57 -5.31
C ALA A 140 13.94 -21.63 -4.76
N GLU A 141 14.79 -20.74 -5.24
CA GLU A 141 16.15 -20.57 -4.74
C GLU A 141 16.15 -19.85 -3.37
N PRO A 142 17.24 -19.93 -2.60
CA PRO A 142 17.31 -19.31 -1.28
C PRO A 142 16.92 -17.82 -1.26
N GLY A 143 16.05 -17.46 -0.31
CA GLY A 143 15.55 -16.10 -0.15
C GLY A 143 14.37 -15.73 -1.06
N ALA A 144 13.98 -16.60 -1.99
CA ALA A 144 12.80 -16.41 -2.82
C ALA A 144 11.53 -16.26 -1.96
N ARG A 145 10.72 -15.26 -2.29
CA ARG A 145 9.47 -15.02 -1.55
C ARG A 145 8.35 -14.43 -2.39
N ILE A 146 7.13 -14.67 -1.94
CA ILE A 146 5.93 -13.97 -2.37
C ILE A 146 5.49 -13.11 -1.18
N GLU A 147 5.39 -11.79 -1.36
CA GLU A 147 4.98 -10.87 -0.31
C GLU A 147 3.79 -10.02 -0.74
N THR A 148 2.90 -9.71 0.20
CA THR A 148 1.73 -8.85 -0.09
C THR A 148 2.14 -7.39 -0.10
N PHE A 149 2.81 -6.97 0.97
CA PHE A 149 3.39 -5.64 1.11
C PHE A 149 4.80 -5.72 1.68
N ALA A 150 5.58 -4.68 1.39
CA ALA A 150 6.81 -4.44 2.12
C ALA A 150 6.52 -4.26 3.61
N LYS A 151 7.47 -4.68 4.46
CA LYS A 151 7.37 -4.52 5.90
C LYS A 151 7.18 -3.04 6.26
N GLY A 152 6.15 -2.74 7.05
CA GLY A 152 5.87 -1.37 7.51
C GLY A 152 5.02 -0.53 6.54
N ALA A 153 4.47 -1.09 5.47
CA ALA A 153 3.59 -0.36 4.56
C ALA A 153 2.35 0.20 5.28
N SER A 154 1.90 1.39 4.88
CA SER A 154 0.73 2.08 5.46
C SER A 154 -0.39 2.23 4.41
N GLY A 155 -1.64 2.18 4.86
CA GLY A 155 -2.82 2.33 3.99
C GLY A 155 -4.01 1.44 4.33
N SER A 156 -3.99 0.72 5.46
CA SER A 156 -5.13 -0.06 5.99
C SER A 156 -5.62 -1.22 5.11
N GLN A 157 -4.89 -1.60 4.06
CA GLN A 157 -5.27 -2.71 3.17
C GLN A 157 -4.86 -4.08 3.74
N SER A 158 -5.74 -5.07 3.55
CA SER A 158 -5.44 -6.47 3.84
C SER A 158 -4.48 -7.09 2.83
N GLY A 159 -3.74 -8.12 3.21
CA GLY A 159 -2.75 -8.77 2.34
C GLY A 159 -3.33 -9.54 1.15
N GLY A 160 -4.64 -9.73 1.06
CA GLY A 160 -5.28 -10.46 -0.04
C GLY A 160 -5.15 -11.97 0.11
N GLN A 161 -5.12 -12.69 -1.01
CA GLN A 161 -5.06 -14.15 -1.03
C GLN A 161 -3.95 -14.65 -1.95
N VAL A 162 -3.16 -15.61 -1.49
CA VAL A 162 -2.15 -16.31 -2.30
C VAL A 162 -2.57 -17.77 -2.44
N ARG A 163 -2.72 -18.24 -3.68
CA ARG A 163 -3.04 -19.64 -4.02
C ARG A 163 -2.00 -20.20 -4.97
N LEU A 164 -1.37 -21.31 -4.59
CA LEU A 164 -0.41 -22.01 -5.41
C LEU A 164 -0.92 -23.41 -5.73
N PHE A 165 -1.08 -23.73 -7.00
CA PHE A 165 -1.38 -25.08 -7.48
C PHE A 165 -0.16 -25.58 -8.23
N ILE A 166 0.58 -26.50 -7.62
CA ILE A 166 1.82 -27.03 -8.18
C ILE A 166 1.82 -28.55 -8.27
N TRP A 167 2.35 -29.10 -9.36
CA TRP A 167 2.56 -30.53 -9.43
C TRP A 167 3.77 -30.95 -8.60
N LYS A 168 4.94 -30.36 -8.85
CA LYS A 168 6.19 -30.60 -8.09
C LYS A 168 6.80 -29.29 -7.59
N GLY A 169 7.04 -29.20 -6.29
CA GLY A 169 7.82 -28.11 -5.68
C GLY A 169 9.26 -28.53 -5.41
N ILE A 170 10.21 -27.59 -5.56
CA ILE A 170 11.63 -27.80 -5.23
C ILE A 170 12.20 -26.53 -4.59
N GLY A 171 12.92 -26.68 -3.47
CA GLY A 171 13.62 -25.59 -2.79
C GLY A 171 12.85 -24.98 -1.63
N ASP A 172 13.19 -23.73 -1.29
CA ASP A 172 12.70 -23.04 -0.09
C ASP A 172 11.92 -21.77 -0.48
N LEU A 173 10.60 -21.80 -0.34
CA LEU A 173 9.72 -20.66 -0.62
C LEU A 173 9.23 -20.00 0.66
N ARG A 174 9.37 -18.67 0.76
CA ARG A 174 8.76 -17.89 1.84
C ARG A 174 7.52 -17.14 1.34
N ILE A 175 6.43 -17.21 2.08
CA ILE A 175 5.21 -16.46 1.83
C ILE A 175 5.03 -15.45 2.95
N GLU A 176 5.00 -14.16 2.63
CA GLU A 176 4.88 -13.08 3.60
C GLU A 176 3.56 -12.34 3.42
N LEU A 177 2.58 -12.75 4.21
CA LEU A 177 1.23 -12.20 4.23
C LEU A 177 1.14 -11.09 5.27
N ARG A 178 1.33 -9.85 4.82
CA ARG A 178 1.25 -8.65 5.63
C ARG A 178 -0.03 -7.87 5.39
N GLY A 179 -0.57 -7.26 6.44
CA GLY A 179 -1.53 -6.17 6.32
C GLY A 179 -0.83 -4.81 6.47
N GLN A 180 -1.36 -3.77 5.82
CA GLN A 180 -0.83 -2.42 5.97
C GLN A 180 -1.21 -1.81 7.32
N HIS A 181 -0.32 -0.98 7.87
CA HIS A 181 -0.61 -0.17 9.04
C HIS A 181 -1.72 0.85 8.75
N GLY A 182 -2.53 1.10 9.76
CA GLY A 182 -3.48 2.20 9.76
C GLY A 182 -2.79 3.55 9.77
N LEU A 183 -3.41 4.54 9.13
CA LEU A 183 -2.93 5.92 9.16
C LEU A 183 -3.22 6.56 10.52
N ASN A 184 -2.35 7.45 10.98
CA ASN A 184 -2.63 8.23 12.18
C ASN A 184 -3.78 9.23 11.91
N GLY A 185 -4.61 9.43 12.93
CA GLY A 185 -5.66 10.44 12.89
C GLY A 185 -5.09 11.86 12.85
N ALA A 186 -5.77 12.74 12.12
CA ALA A 186 -5.37 14.14 12.07
C ALA A 186 -5.58 14.82 13.43
N ALA A 187 -4.69 15.73 13.81
CA ALA A 187 -4.88 16.54 15.01
C ALA A 187 -6.12 17.44 14.85
N GLY A 188 -6.83 17.68 15.96
CA GLY A 188 -7.97 18.59 15.98
C GLY A 188 -7.53 20.03 15.66
N PRO A 189 -8.23 20.77 14.79
CA PRO A 189 -7.84 22.13 14.46
C PRO A 189 -7.97 23.05 15.68
N ALA A 190 -7.07 24.03 15.77
CA ALA A 190 -7.19 25.09 16.78
C ALA A 190 -8.40 25.98 16.50
N HIS A 191 -8.95 26.59 17.55
CA HIS A 191 -9.98 27.62 17.39
C HIS A 191 -9.43 28.88 16.72
N GLY A 192 -10.24 29.46 15.84
CA GLY A 192 -9.95 30.74 15.21
C GLY A 192 -10.21 31.90 16.16
N GLY A 193 -9.27 32.18 17.06
CA GLY A 193 -9.29 33.37 17.92
C GLY A 193 -9.84 33.17 19.34
N ARG A 194 -9.80 34.24 20.13
CA ARG A 194 -10.23 34.30 21.54
C ARG A 194 -11.76 34.34 21.66
N ALA A 195 -12.31 33.86 22.78
CA ALA A 195 -13.70 34.09 23.13
C ALA A 195 -14.01 35.59 23.35
N ALA A 196 -15.29 35.94 23.36
CA ALA A 196 -15.74 37.33 23.43
C ALA A 196 -15.25 38.03 24.71
N ASP A 197 -14.74 39.25 24.55
CA ASP A 197 -14.36 40.10 25.68
C ASP A 197 -15.60 40.56 26.47
N GLY A 198 -15.41 40.84 27.75
CA GLY A 198 -16.46 41.31 28.63
C GLY A 198 -16.95 42.70 28.23
N ALA A 199 -18.24 42.95 28.45
CA ALA A 199 -18.82 44.26 28.17
C ALA A 199 -18.14 45.35 29.02
N ALA A 200 -17.78 46.47 28.40
CA ALA A 200 -17.32 47.64 29.15
C ALA A 200 -18.44 48.14 30.09
N ALA A 201 -18.06 48.69 31.23
CA ALA A 201 -19.01 49.31 32.15
C ALA A 201 -19.79 50.43 31.43
N GLY A 202 -21.12 50.42 31.59
CA GLY A 202 -21.97 51.47 31.01
C GLY A 202 -21.72 52.80 31.71
N THR A 203 -21.63 53.90 30.94
CA THR A 203 -21.47 55.25 31.50
C THR A 203 -22.77 55.72 32.13
N GLN A 204 -22.91 55.65 33.46
CA GLN A 204 -24.05 56.24 34.14
C GLN A 204 -23.78 57.73 34.44
N ARG A 205 -24.77 58.60 34.18
CA ARG A 205 -24.70 60.04 34.48
C ARG A 205 -24.85 60.29 36.00
N ALA A 206 -23.84 59.94 36.79
CA ALA A 206 -23.76 60.33 38.20
C ALA A 206 -23.01 61.68 38.36
N ASN A 207 -23.31 62.56 39.32
CA ASN A 207 -22.60 63.85 39.43
C ASN A 207 -21.29 63.78 40.24
N HIS A 208 -20.90 62.60 40.72
CA HIS A 208 -19.77 62.40 41.63
C HIS A 208 -19.03 61.08 41.37
N CYS A 209 -17.73 61.01 41.65
CA CYS A 209 -16.87 59.82 41.48
C CYS A 209 -17.17 58.66 42.47
N LYS A 210 -18.36 58.59 43.07
CA LYS A 210 -18.54 57.80 44.31
C LYS A 210 -18.68 56.30 44.11
N HIS A 211 -19.01 55.80 42.92
CA HIS A 211 -18.99 54.38 42.58
C HIS A 211 -18.78 54.22 41.08
N MET A 212 -17.59 53.83 40.65
CA MET A 212 -17.28 53.57 39.24
C MET A 212 -17.67 52.13 38.92
N ALA A 213 -18.50 51.92 37.90
CA ALA A 213 -18.95 50.58 37.56
C ALA A 213 -17.78 49.72 37.05
N GLY A 214 -17.73 48.46 37.50
CA GLY A 214 -16.79 47.47 37.00
C GLY A 214 -17.19 46.97 35.61
N GLY A 215 -16.21 46.56 34.81
CA GLY A 215 -16.50 45.91 33.53
C GLY A 215 -17.05 44.50 33.74
N GLY A 216 -17.80 43.99 32.76
CA GLY A 216 -18.33 42.63 32.76
C GLY A 216 -17.22 41.57 32.60
N PRO A 217 -17.46 40.32 33.01
CA PRO A 217 -16.50 39.24 32.83
C PRO A 217 -16.31 38.89 31.34
N GLY A 218 -15.10 38.50 30.96
CA GLY A 218 -14.85 37.91 29.64
C GLY A 218 -15.50 36.53 29.51
N ALA A 219 -15.89 36.14 28.29
CA ALA A 219 -16.45 34.82 28.05
C ALA A 219 -15.38 33.73 28.22
N ASN A 220 -15.75 32.58 28.77
CA ASN A 220 -14.87 31.41 28.79
C ASN A 220 -14.67 30.90 27.37
N GLY A 221 -13.48 30.37 27.10
CA GLY A 221 -13.17 29.71 25.85
C GLY A 221 -13.93 28.39 25.67
N ALA A 222 -14.31 28.09 24.43
CA ALA A 222 -14.86 26.79 24.05
C ALA A 222 -13.81 25.66 24.15
N ILE A 223 -14.29 24.44 24.37
CA ILE A 223 -13.47 23.22 24.27
C ILE A 223 -12.84 23.10 22.88
N GLY A 224 -11.60 22.62 22.81
CA GLY A 224 -10.90 22.42 21.55
C GLY A 224 -11.61 21.40 20.64
N ASN A 225 -11.32 21.46 19.34
CA ASN A 225 -11.88 20.49 18.40
C ASN A 225 -11.26 19.11 18.64
N ALA A 226 -12.07 18.05 18.54
CA ALA A 226 -11.57 16.70 18.70
C ALA A 226 -10.56 16.34 17.59
N GLY A 227 -9.61 15.47 17.92
CA GLY A 227 -8.74 14.84 16.93
C GLY A 227 -9.48 13.77 16.13
N GLY A 228 -9.00 13.51 14.91
CA GLY A 228 -9.50 12.44 14.06
C GLY A 228 -9.12 11.06 14.60
N ALA A 229 -9.94 10.05 14.32
CA ALA A 229 -9.62 8.66 14.66
C ALA A 229 -8.44 8.14 13.82
N GLY A 230 -7.66 7.24 14.40
CA GLY A 230 -6.65 6.47 13.66
C GLY A 230 -7.31 5.42 12.77
N GLY A 231 -6.73 5.17 11.60
CA GLY A 231 -7.17 4.11 10.70
C GLY A 231 -6.90 2.73 11.28
N HIS A 232 -7.73 1.75 10.91
CA HIS A 232 -7.50 0.36 11.28
C HIS A 232 -6.34 -0.25 10.50
N GLY A 233 -5.65 -1.22 11.10
CA GLY A 233 -4.67 -2.04 10.41
C GLY A 233 -5.35 -3.05 9.48
N GLY A 234 -4.71 -3.36 8.36
CA GLY A 234 -5.16 -4.41 7.46
C GLY A 234 -4.88 -5.81 8.00
N SER A 235 -5.70 -6.79 7.63
CA SER A 235 -5.49 -8.19 8.00
C SER A 235 -4.39 -8.84 7.13
N THR A 236 -3.80 -9.94 7.59
CA THR A 236 -2.68 -10.59 6.86
C THR A 236 -3.08 -11.15 5.51
N GLY A 237 -4.34 -11.58 5.34
CA GLY A 237 -4.76 -12.35 4.17
C GLY A 237 -4.65 -13.86 4.38
N SER A 238 -4.80 -14.65 3.32
CA SER A 238 -4.77 -16.12 3.39
C SER A 238 -3.80 -16.74 2.38
N PHE A 239 -3.23 -17.88 2.76
CA PHE A 239 -2.34 -18.66 1.90
C PHE A 239 -2.86 -20.09 1.76
N GLU A 240 -3.00 -20.54 0.52
CA GLU A 240 -3.37 -21.89 0.14
C GLU A 240 -2.33 -22.45 -0.82
N ILE A 241 -1.90 -23.68 -0.59
CA ILE A 241 -1.06 -24.42 -1.53
C ILE A 241 -1.57 -25.84 -1.70
N GLU A 242 -1.71 -26.23 -2.95
CA GLU A 242 -1.98 -27.58 -3.40
C GLU A 242 -0.74 -28.11 -4.13
N ALA A 243 -0.08 -29.11 -3.54
CA ALA A 243 1.11 -29.74 -4.12
C ALA A 243 0.92 -31.25 -4.24
N THR A 244 1.20 -31.81 -5.42
CA THR A 244 1.12 -33.27 -5.63
C THR A 244 2.38 -33.98 -5.11
N ASP A 245 3.55 -33.42 -5.44
CA ASP A 245 4.86 -33.82 -4.94
C ASP A 245 5.56 -32.62 -4.30
N ASN A 246 5.80 -32.73 -2.99
CA ASN A 246 6.47 -31.72 -2.18
C ASN A 246 7.66 -32.30 -1.41
N SER A 247 8.18 -33.46 -1.82
CA SER A 247 9.25 -34.17 -1.13
C SER A 247 10.54 -33.35 -0.99
N GLU A 248 10.78 -32.42 -1.92
CA GLU A 248 11.94 -31.52 -1.95
C GLU A 248 11.56 -30.04 -1.74
N PHE A 249 10.35 -29.78 -1.23
CA PHE A 249 9.81 -28.43 -1.14
C PHE A 249 9.52 -28.02 0.29
N LYS A 250 10.09 -26.89 0.72
CA LYS A 250 9.77 -26.27 2.00
C LYS A 250 9.08 -24.94 1.76
N VAL A 251 8.00 -24.72 2.51
CA VAL A 251 7.26 -23.48 2.49
C VAL A 251 7.20 -22.91 3.89
N GLN A 252 7.63 -21.66 4.05
CA GLN A 252 7.47 -20.90 5.29
C GLN A 252 6.46 -19.78 5.05
N ALA A 253 5.32 -19.83 5.74
CA ALA A 253 4.36 -18.74 5.73
C ALA A 253 4.54 -17.86 6.98
N VAL A 254 4.58 -16.54 6.77
CA VAL A 254 4.69 -15.53 7.81
C VAL A 254 3.49 -14.60 7.71
N PHE A 255 2.76 -14.47 8.81
CA PHE A 255 1.53 -13.68 8.90
C PHE A 255 1.78 -12.49 9.84
N GLU A 256 1.78 -11.27 9.31
CA GLU A 256 2.01 -10.04 10.10
C GLU A 256 0.86 -9.04 9.92
N PRO A 257 -0.11 -8.96 10.86
CA PRO A 257 -1.23 -8.04 10.70
C PRO A 257 -0.74 -6.60 10.78
N GLY A 258 -1.44 -5.71 10.08
CA GLY A 258 -1.23 -4.28 10.21
C GLY A 258 -1.59 -3.81 11.61
N GLN A 259 -0.73 -3.02 12.22
CA GLN A 259 -1.08 -2.24 13.42
C GLN A 259 -2.10 -1.14 13.07
N GLY A 260 -2.98 -0.80 14.02
CA GLY A 260 -3.83 0.38 13.87
C GLY A 260 -3.04 1.67 14.06
N GLY A 261 -3.51 2.74 13.43
CA GLY A 261 -2.92 4.08 13.56
C GLY A 261 -3.31 4.72 14.89
N ALA A 262 -2.47 5.61 15.40
CA ALA A 262 -2.78 6.39 16.59
C ALA A 262 -3.91 7.38 16.31
N GLY A 263 -4.83 7.56 17.25
CA GLY A 263 -5.80 8.63 17.23
C GLY A 263 -5.12 9.99 17.35
N GLY A 264 -5.60 10.95 16.56
CA GLY A 264 -5.06 12.31 16.53
C GLY A 264 -5.31 13.05 17.84
N GLU A 265 -4.35 13.86 18.24
CA GLU A 265 -4.49 14.70 19.44
C GLU A 265 -5.65 15.68 19.29
N GLY A 266 -6.34 15.96 20.39
CA GLY A 266 -7.34 17.02 20.43
C GLY A 266 -6.70 18.38 20.21
N GLY A 267 -7.37 19.26 19.48
CA GLY A 267 -6.93 20.64 19.28
C GLY A 267 -6.93 21.41 20.60
N PRO A 268 -6.12 22.48 20.71
CA PRO A 268 -6.14 23.32 21.90
C PRO A 268 -7.51 23.98 22.09
N GLY A 269 -7.91 24.16 23.34
CA GLY A 269 -9.12 24.92 23.66
C GLY A 269 -9.01 26.38 23.28
N GLN A 270 -10.15 27.03 23.10
CA GLN A 270 -10.19 28.44 22.78
C GLN A 270 -9.66 29.27 23.96
N PRO A 271 -8.83 30.30 23.75
CA PRO A 271 -8.49 31.23 24.82
C PRO A 271 -9.73 31.98 25.31
N GLY A 272 -9.85 32.21 26.63
CA GLY A 272 -10.95 33.00 27.20
C GLY A 272 -10.84 34.50 26.88
N GLY A 273 -11.97 35.18 26.82
CA GLY A 273 -12.09 36.63 26.58
C GLY A 273 -11.42 37.45 27.66
N HIS A 274 -10.91 38.64 27.31
CA HIS A 274 -10.49 39.60 28.32
C HIS A 274 -11.69 40.10 29.12
N GLY A 275 -11.46 40.50 30.36
CA GLY A 275 -12.50 41.19 31.13
C GLY A 275 -12.78 42.57 30.56
N GLY A 276 -14.03 43.01 30.68
CA GLY A 276 -14.47 44.31 30.21
C GLY A 276 -13.75 45.45 30.93
N ALA A 277 -13.54 46.54 30.21
CA ALA A 277 -13.06 47.79 30.75
C ALA A 277 -13.96 48.31 31.88
N GLY A 278 -13.39 48.58 33.05
CA GLY A 278 -14.09 49.36 34.07
C GLY A 278 -14.33 50.80 33.62
N GLU A 279 -15.35 51.44 34.18
CA GLU A 279 -15.77 52.79 33.81
C GLU A 279 -14.63 53.77 34.07
N SER A 280 -14.31 54.62 33.09
CA SER A 280 -13.38 55.74 33.28
C SER A 280 -14.16 57.02 33.04
N ARG A 281 -13.98 57.99 33.94
CA ARG A 281 -14.72 59.24 33.86
C ARG A 281 -13.87 60.40 34.33
N THR A 282 -14.07 61.52 33.65
CA THR A 282 -13.68 62.82 34.13
C THR A 282 -14.92 63.58 34.60
N VAL A 283 -14.94 64.04 35.85
CA VAL A 283 -15.98 64.95 36.35
C VAL A 283 -15.47 66.37 36.19
N ILE A 284 -16.31 67.21 35.58
CA ILE A 284 -16.06 68.64 35.45
C ILE A 284 -17.06 69.35 36.36
N TRP A 285 -16.57 70.00 37.41
CA TRP A 285 -17.39 70.89 38.22
C TRP A 285 -16.85 72.31 38.15
N ARG A 286 -17.77 73.26 38.29
CA ARG A 286 -17.46 74.68 38.40
C ARG A 286 -17.65 75.06 39.85
N GLU A 287 -16.61 75.58 40.48
CA GLU A 287 -16.80 76.26 41.76
C GLU A 287 -17.67 77.49 41.51
N ARG A 288 -18.80 77.57 42.21
CA ARG A 288 -19.64 78.76 42.17
C ARG A 288 -18.91 79.81 42.99
N GLY A 289 -18.28 80.78 42.31
CA GLY A 289 -17.59 81.89 42.95
C GLY A 289 -18.48 82.51 44.02
N MET A 290 -18.03 82.45 45.27
CA MET A 290 -18.71 83.08 46.39
C MET A 290 -18.37 84.57 46.37
N GLY A 291 -19.32 85.40 45.91
CA GLY A 291 -19.30 86.85 46.11
C GLY A 291 -19.82 87.65 44.91
N PRO A 292 -20.64 88.70 45.13
CA PRO A 292 -21.22 89.52 44.06
C PRO A 292 -20.21 90.39 43.27
N ASP A 293 -18.96 90.50 43.73
CA ASP A 293 -18.00 91.48 43.19
C ASP A 293 -16.84 90.87 42.37
N PHE A 294 -16.90 89.58 42.04
CA PHE A 294 -15.82 88.91 41.30
C PHE A 294 -16.21 88.63 39.83
N HIS A 295 -15.72 89.44 38.90
CA HIS A 295 -15.72 89.17 37.45
C HIS A 295 -14.68 88.10 37.05
N GLY A 296 -14.51 87.07 37.87
CA GLY A 296 -13.53 86.00 37.66
C GLY A 296 -14.04 84.95 36.69
N ILE A 297 -13.21 84.62 35.69
CA ILE A 297 -13.41 83.49 34.79
C ILE A 297 -13.63 82.23 35.66
N PRO A 298 -14.73 81.47 35.51
CA PRO A 298 -15.00 80.33 36.36
C PRO A 298 -13.86 79.30 36.25
N MET A 299 -13.22 78.95 37.37
CA MET A 299 -12.26 77.86 37.40
C MET A 299 -13.01 76.55 37.18
N VAL A 300 -12.69 75.89 36.07
CA VAL A 300 -13.22 74.59 35.70
C VAL A 300 -12.27 73.54 36.28
N HIS A 301 -12.68 72.86 37.34
CA HIS A 301 -11.92 71.76 37.89
C HIS A 301 -12.23 70.49 37.12
N ARG A 302 -11.18 69.72 36.81
CA ARG A 302 -11.26 68.50 36.03
C ARG A 302 -10.64 67.37 36.84
N ASP A 303 -11.51 66.59 37.49
CA ASP A 303 -11.07 65.47 38.31
C ASP A 303 -11.26 64.17 37.53
N GLU A 304 -10.16 63.48 37.26
CA GLU A 304 -10.18 62.13 36.72
C GLU A 304 -10.55 61.17 37.85
N CYS A 305 -11.74 60.59 37.77
CA CYS A 305 -12.11 59.54 38.70
C CYS A 305 -11.21 58.32 38.44
N PRO A 306 -10.75 57.61 39.50
CA PRO A 306 -10.04 56.37 39.32
C PRO A 306 -10.91 55.40 38.52
N ARG A 307 -10.34 54.76 37.50
CA ARG A 307 -11.06 53.81 36.66
C ARG A 307 -11.65 52.70 37.53
N GLY A 308 -12.90 52.33 37.27
CA GLY A 308 -13.51 51.14 37.84
C GLY A 308 -12.64 49.90 37.55
N PRO A 309 -12.73 48.85 38.39
CA PRO A 309 -11.98 47.62 38.14
C PRO A 309 -12.40 47.02 36.80
N ASN A 310 -11.43 46.49 36.04
CA ASN A 310 -11.76 45.66 34.89
C ASN A 310 -12.48 44.39 35.39
N GLY A 311 -13.35 43.85 34.54
CA GLY A 311 -13.92 42.53 34.78
C GLY A 311 -12.82 41.46 34.83
N PRO A 312 -13.10 40.28 35.41
CA PRO A 312 -12.19 39.16 35.32
C PRO A 312 -12.12 38.64 33.87
N ALA A 313 -10.95 38.14 33.46
CA ALA A 313 -10.81 37.42 32.20
C ALA A 313 -11.53 36.08 32.25
N GLY A 314 -12.07 35.64 31.12
CA GLY A 314 -12.60 34.30 30.95
C GLY A 314 -11.48 33.26 31.00
N HIS A 315 -11.81 32.06 31.43
CA HIS A 315 -10.88 30.93 31.44
C HIS A 315 -10.68 30.37 30.03
N ALA A 316 -9.49 29.84 29.75
CA ALA A 316 -9.28 29.08 28.52
C ALA A 316 -10.13 27.80 28.54
N GLY A 317 -10.67 27.42 27.39
CA GLY A 317 -11.35 26.15 27.22
C GLY A 317 -10.36 24.98 27.35
N PRO A 318 -10.84 23.80 27.76
CA PRO A 318 -10.00 22.60 27.76
C PRO A 318 -9.65 22.16 26.33
N PRO A 319 -8.58 21.38 26.12
CA PRO A 319 -8.31 20.75 24.84
C PRO A 319 -9.46 19.84 24.38
N GLY A 320 -9.55 19.62 23.08
CA GLY A 320 -10.46 18.64 22.51
C GLY A 320 -10.11 17.22 22.96
N ALA A 321 -11.05 16.30 22.79
CA ALA A 321 -10.77 14.88 23.00
C ALA A 321 -9.79 14.36 21.94
N ARG A 322 -8.87 13.47 22.36
CA ARG A 322 -8.05 12.68 21.44
C ARG A 322 -8.96 11.73 20.65
N GLY A 323 -8.66 11.54 19.38
CA GLY A 323 -9.31 10.53 18.55
C GLY A 323 -9.04 9.12 19.09
N GLN A 324 -9.90 8.16 18.72
CA GLN A 324 -9.68 6.76 19.09
C GLN A 324 -8.54 6.17 18.26
N ASP A 325 -7.71 5.32 18.88
CA ASP A 325 -6.73 4.53 18.16
C ASP A 325 -7.43 3.50 17.27
N GLY A 326 -6.85 3.25 16.09
CA GLY A 326 -7.31 2.18 15.23
C GLY A 326 -7.03 0.81 15.83
N VAL A 327 -7.91 -0.16 15.60
CA VAL A 327 -7.63 -1.56 15.93
C VAL A 327 -6.61 -2.19 14.95
N PRO A 328 -5.74 -3.11 15.42
CA PRO A 328 -4.94 -3.96 14.55
C PRO A 328 -5.81 -4.84 13.65
N GLY A 329 -5.26 -5.23 12.51
CA GLY A 329 -5.88 -6.19 11.61
C GLY A 329 -5.87 -7.62 12.19
N GLY A 330 -6.71 -8.48 11.60
CA GLY A 330 -6.76 -9.88 11.98
C GLY A 330 -5.63 -10.71 11.37
N THR A 331 -5.27 -11.80 12.04
CA THR A 331 -4.51 -12.89 11.43
C THR A 331 -5.47 -13.74 10.61
N GLY A 332 -5.13 -13.94 9.33
CA GLY A 332 -5.83 -14.89 8.47
C GLY A 332 -5.36 -16.31 8.71
N PHE A 333 -5.73 -17.20 7.80
CA PHE A 333 -5.49 -18.64 7.93
C PHE A 333 -4.52 -19.14 6.86
N PHE A 334 -3.90 -20.27 7.18
CA PHE A 334 -3.08 -21.08 6.30
C PHE A 334 -3.86 -22.37 6.03
N CYS A 335 -3.97 -22.81 4.78
CA CYS A 335 -4.27 -24.23 4.51
C CYS A 335 -3.23 -24.79 3.54
N LEU A 336 -2.52 -25.81 4.01
CA LEU A 336 -1.70 -26.70 3.19
C LEU A 336 -2.57 -27.87 2.76
N LYS A 337 -2.86 -28.02 1.46
CA LYS A 337 -3.49 -29.22 0.88
C LYS A 337 -2.42 -30.10 0.25
N VAL A 338 -1.98 -31.12 0.97
CA VAL A 338 -1.15 -32.19 0.41
C VAL A 338 -2.02 -33.43 0.33
N ARG A 339 -2.31 -33.89 -0.88
CA ARG A 339 -3.17 -35.07 -1.12
C ARG A 339 -4.55 -34.99 -0.43
N GLY A 340 -5.13 -33.79 -0.33
CA GLY A 340 -6.50 -33.59 0.15
C GLY A 340 -6.69 -33.40 1.67
N VAL A 341 -5.63 -33.22 2.46
CA VAL A 341 -5.74 -32.89 3.89
C VAL A 341 -5.41 -31.42 4.11
N CYS A 342 -6.32 -30.61 4.68
CA CYS A 342 -5.98 -29.28 5.23
C CYS A 342 -5.43 -29.47 6.65
N VAL A 343 -4.34 -28.77 6.95
CA VAL A 343 -3.89 -28.53 8.33
C VAL A 343 -4.23 -27.08 8.65
N GLU A 344 -5.14 -26.88 9.60
CA GLU A 344 -5.47 -25.56 10.17
C GLU A 344 -4.44 -25.15 11.24
#